data_AF-A0A2V3I3C0-F1
#
_entry.id   AF-A0A2V3I3C0-F1
#
_cell.length_a   1.000
_cell.length_b   1.000
_cell.length_c   1.000
_cell.angle_alpha   90.00
_cell.angle_beta   90.00
_cell.angle_gamma   90.00
#
_symmetry.space_group_name_H-M   'P 1'
#
loop_
_entity.id
_entity.type
_entity.pdbx_description
1 polymer ?
#
loop_
_entity_poly.entity_id
_entity_poly.type
_entity_poly.pdbx_seq_one_letter_code
_entity_poly.pdbx_strand_id
1 'polypeptide(L)'
;MNLSIAIPDSSLLDESTILNKTKKISIIARACAIFKINQIFIYQDGKQNKNDSALLSTSLKYLETPQYFRKEIFPKTQLLKYAGVLQPLNISSHITTSNQKMIKP
;
A
#
# COMPACT_ATOMS: atom_id res chain seq x y z
N MET A 1 -0.31 5.09 21.66
CA MET A 1 0.61 3.93 21.59
C MET A 1 1.22 3.94 20.21
N ASN A 2 2.54 3.89 20.08
CA ASN A 2 3.23 3.86 18.79
C ASN A 2 3.48 2.38 18.42
N LEU A 3 2.71 1.85 17.46
CA LEU A 3 2.77 0.44 17.09
C LEU A 3 3.38 0.28 15.70
N SER A 4 4.41 -0.55 15.62
CA SER A 4 5.13 -0.85 14.38
C SER A 4 5.10 -2.34 14.08
N ILE A 5 5.10 -2.69 12.80
CA ILE A 5 5.12 -4.08 12.34
C ILE A 5 6.26 -4.29 11.33
N ALA A 6 6.86 -5.48 11.36
CA ALA A 6 7.84 -5.91 10.36
C ALA A 6 7.23 -7.03 9.50
N ILE A 7 7.31 -6.89 8.18
CA ILE A 7 6.74 -7.81 7.19
C ILE A 7 7.88 -8.29 6.29
N PRO A 8 8.10 -9.60 6.14
CA PRO A 8 9.10 -10.10 5.21
C PRO A 8 8.67 -9.88 3.76
N ASP A 9 9.61 -9.63 2.85
CA ASP A 9 9.31 -9.52 1.43
C ASP A 9 8.83 -10.83 0.79
N SER A 10 9.09 -11.96 1.45
CA SER A 10 8.54 -13.28 1.11
C SER A 10 7.03 -13.42 1.36
N SER A 11 6.37 -12.45 2.00
CA SER A 11 4.93 -12.50 2.35
C SER A 11 4.00 -12.66 1.15
N LEU A 12 4.51 -12.51 -0.08
CA LEU A 12 3.76 -12.62 -1.32
C LEU A 12 4.12 -13.87 -2.15
N LEU A 13 5.02 -14.72 -1.67
CA LEU A 13 5.57 -15.87 -2.42
C LEU A 13 4.54 -16.95 -2.74
N ASP A 14 3.55 -17.11 -1.87
CA ASP A 14 2.46 -18.07 -2.00
C ASP A 14 1.47 -17.71 -3.12
N GLU A 15 1.54 -16.49 -3.64
CA GLU A 15 0.68 -16.01 -4.71
C GLU A 15 1.38 -16.03 -6.07
N SER A 16 0.75 -16.67 -7.06
CA SER A 16 1.33 -16.87 -8.39
C SER A 16 1.20 -15.66 -9.31
N THR A 17 0.16 -14.83 -9.13
CA THR A 17 -0.14 -13.71 -10.03
C THR A 17 -0.01 -12.36 -9.33
N ILE A 18 0.43 -11.33 -10.08
CA ILE A 18 0.50 -9.94 -9.56
C ILE A 18 -0.87 -9.47 -9.06
N LEU A 19 -1.95 -9.91 -9.70
CA LEU A 19 -3.33 -9.63 -9.28
C LEU A 19 -3.60 -10.14 -7.86
N ASN A 20 -3.30 -11.41 -7.58
CA ASN A 20 -3.55 -11.98 -6.25
C ASN A 20 -2.59 -11.41 -5.20
N LYS A 21 -1.32 -11.19 -5.56
CA LYS A 21 -0.38 -10.45 -4.70
C LYS A 21 -0.95 -9.09 -4.31
N THR A 22 -1.51 -8.34 -5.25
CA THR A 22 -2.13 -7.03 -4.99
C THR A 22 -3.34 -7.14 -4.04
N LYS A 23 -4.20 -8.16 -4.22
CA LYS A 23 -5.30 -8.43 -3.28
C LYS A 23 -4.81 -8.75 -1.87
N LYS A 24 -3.78 -9.59 -1.75
CA LYS A 24 -3.16 -9.94 -0.47
C LYS A 24 -2.57 -8.70 0.23
N ILE A 25 -1.84 -7.85 -0.51
CA ILE A 25 -1.32 -6.59 0.00
C ILE A 25 -2.46 -5.70 0.54
N SER A 26 -3.59 -5.66 -0.17
CA SER A 26 -4.75 -4.89 0.29
C SER A 26 -5.30 -5.37 1.64
N ILE A 27 -5.31 -6.68 1.88
CA ILE A 27 -5.76 -7.27 3.15
C ILE A 27 -4.80 -6.87 4.27
N ILE A 28 -3.49 -6.98 4.02
CA ILE A 28 -2.43 -6.56 4.95
C ILE A 28 -2.59 -5.07 5.30
N ALA A 29 -2.73 -4.21 4.30
CA ALA A 29 -2.88 -2.77 4.48
C ALA A 29 -4.11 -2.42 5.33
N ARG A 30 -5.24 -3.11 5.11
CA ARG A 30 -6.46 -2.92 5.90
C ARG A 30 -6.28 -3.34 7.35
N ALA A 31 -5.63 -4.49 7.60
CA ALA A 31 -5.32 -4.90 8.96
C ALA A 31 -4.47 -3.83 9.65
N CYS A 32 -3.42 -3.33 8.99
CA CYS A 32 -2.59 -2.25 9.53
C CYS A 32 -3.40 -0.97 9.84
N ALA A 33 -4.32 -0.57 8.96
CA ALA A 33 -5.18 0.58 9.18
C ALA A 33 -6.16 0.39 10.37
N ILE A 34 -6.79 -0.79 10.49
CA ILE A 34 -7.74 -1.11 11.57
C ILE A 34 -7.04 -1.04 12.94
N PHE A 35 -5.84 -1.62 13.04
CA PHE A 35 -5.05 -1.63 14.27
C PHE A 35 -4.21 -0.35 14.48
N LYS A 36 -4.40 0.68 13.64
CA LYS A 36 -3.69 1.97 13.72
C LYS A 36 -2.16 1.81 13.79
N ILE A 37 -1.61 0.95 12.94
CA ILE A 37 -0.16 0.78 12.80
C ILE A 37 0.46 2.09 12.28
N ASN A 38 1.48 2.57 12.98
CA ASN A 38 2.19 3.80 12.65
C ASN A 38 3.27 3.58 11.60
N GLN A 39 3.96 2.44 11.65
CA GLN A 39 5.08 2.16 10.76
C GLN A 39 5.13 0.70 10.33
N ILE A 40 5.34 0.49 9.03
CA ILE A 40 5.52 -0.83 8.42
C ILE A 40 6.96 -0.92 7.93
N PHE A 41 7.72 -1.86 8.46
CA PHE A 41 9.06 -2.21 7.99
C PHE A 41 8.97 -3.40 7.05
N ILE A 42 9.53 -3.29 5.85
CA ILE A 42 9.65 -4.42 4.92
C ILE A 42 11.11 -4.87 4.95
N TYR A 43 11.36 -6.11 5.37
CA TYR A 43 12.70 -6.66 5.45
C TYR A 43 12.89 -7.82 4.47
N GLN A 44 14.14 -8.04 4.06
CA GLN A 44 14.52 -9.13 3.16
C GLN A 44 14.84 -10.37 4.00
N ASP A 45 14.13 -11.47 3.78
CA ASP A 45 14.35 -12.75 4.47
C ASP A 45 14.84 -13.87 3.55
N GLY A 46 14.98 -13.59 2.24
CA GLY A 46 15.46 -14.54 1.24
C GLY A 46 16.25 -13.87 0.11
N LYS A 47 16.79 -14.69 -0.81
CA LYS A 47 17.74 -14.22 -1.83
C LYS A 47 17.08 -13.71 -3.13
N GLN A 48 15.76 -13.84 -3.34
CA GLN A 48 15.14 -13.63 -4.67
C GLN A 48 13.76 -12.91 -4.69
N ASN A 49 13.44 -12.04 -3.73
CA ASN A 49 12.11 -11.42 -3.65
C ASN A 49 12.09 -9.92 -3.95
N LYS A 50 13.12 -9.38 -4.63
CA LYS A 50 13.24 -7.91 -4.86
C LYS A 50 12.01 -7.31 -5.57
N ASN A 51 11.44 -8.03 -6.53
CA ASN A 51 10.24 -7.59 -7.25
C ASN A 51 9.01 -7.53 -6.32
N ASP A 52 8.89 -8.49 -5.41
CA ASP A 52 7.80 -8.56 -4.43
C ASP A 52 7.95 -7.48 -3.35
N SER A 53 9.17 -7.20 -2.91
CA SER A 53 9.47 -6.07 -2.02
C SER A 53 9.07 -4.73 -2.66
N ALA A 54 9.41 -4.53 -3.94
CA ALA A 54 9.02 -3.33 -4.69
C ALA A 54 7.49 -3.23 -4.86
N LEU A 55 6.82 -4.34 -5.18
CA LEU A 55 5.36 -4.39 -5.30
C LEU A 55 4.66 -4.09 -3.97
N LEU A 56 5.09 -4.73 -2.88
CA LEU A 56 4.56 -4.57 -1.53
C LEU A 56 4.72 -3.12 -1.06
N SER A 57 5.94 -2.60 -1.10
CA SER A 57 6.25 -1.24 -0.64
C SER A 57 5.51 -0.17 -1.44
N THR A 58 5.49 -0.30 -2.77
CA THR A 58 4.81 0.67 -3.66
C THR A 58 3.31 0.63 -3.44
N SER A 59 2.70 -0.56 -3.33
CA SER A 59 1.25 -0.70 -3.12
C SER A 59 0.81 -0.19 -1.76
N LEU A 60 1.59 -0.44 -0.70
CA LEU A 60 1.30 0.10 0.64
C LEU A 60 1.38 1.63 0.66
N LYS A 61 2.43 2.21 0.06
CA LYS A 61 2.54 3.67 -0.10
C LYS A 61 1.38 4.24 -0.92
N TYR A 62 1.01 3.59 -2.01
CA TYR A 62 -0.12 4.00 -2.84
C TYR A 62 -1.43 4.03 -2.04
N LEU A 63 -1.66 3.00 -1.21
CA LEU A 63 -2.83 2.93 -0.35
C LEU A 63 -2.80 3.99 0.76
N GLU A 64 -1.67 4.23 1.40
CA GLU A 64 -1.51 5.25 2.44
C GLU A 64 -1.69 6.67 1.88
N THR A 65 -1.27 6.91 0.63
CA THR A 65 -1.41 8.21 -0.03
C THR A 65 -2.89 8.56 -0.29
N PRO A 66 -3.34 9.78 0.08
CA PRO A 66 -4.69 10.25 -0.20
C PRO A 66 -5.03 10.22 -1.69
N GLN A 67 -6.26 9.85 -2.02
CA GLN A 67 -6.66 9.55 -3.39
C GLN A 67 -6.39 10.68 -4.40
N TYR A 68 -6.51 11.94 -3.96
CA TYR A 68 -6.30 13.12 -4.80
C TYR A 68 -4.83 13.38 -5.15
N PHE A 69 -3.87 12.91 -4.34
CA PHE A 69 -2.44 13.01 -4.64
C PHE A 69 -1.88 11.85 -5.47
N ARG A 70 -2.61 10.73 -5.56
CA ARG A 70 -2.07 9.50 -6.18
C ARG A 70 -1.64 9.68 -7.62
N LYS A 71 -2.35 10.50 -8.40
CA LYS A 71 -2.03 10.76 -9.81
C LYS A 71 -0.74 11.55 -10.00
N GLU A 72 -0.38 12.39 -9.03
CA GLU A 72 0.81 13.24 -9.08
C GLU A 72 2.03 12.51 -8.53
N ILE A 73 1.86 11.77 -7.43
CA ILE A 73 2.95 11.07 -6.74
C ILE A 73 3.33 9.76 -7.46
N PHE A 74 2.37 9.04 -8.02
CA PHE A 74 2.61 7.73 -8.63
C PHE A 74 2.51 7.78 -10.16
N PRO A 75 3.63 7.63 -10.88
CA PRO A 75 3.58 7.48 -12.33
C PRO A 75 2.88 6.17 -12.71
N LYS A 76 2.49 6.06 -13.98
CA LYS A 76 1.98 4.78 -14.53
C LYS A 76 3.11 3.75 -14.53
N THR A 77 3.02 2.76 -13.64
CA THR A 77 4.02 1.68 -13.52
C THR A 77 3.35 0.31 -13.63
N GLN A 78 4.12 -0.70 -14.05
CA GLN A 78 3.63 -2.08 -14.09
C GLN A 78 3.31 -2.65 -12.69
N LEU A 79 3.98 -2.14 -11.65
CA LEU A 79 3.71 -2.51 -10.26
C LEU A 79 2.28 -2.15 -9.84
N LEU A 80 1.77 -1.02 -10.32
CA LEU A 80 0.42 -0.53 -10.01
C LEU A 80 -0.61 -0.87 -11.10
N LYS A 81 -0.30 -1.80 -12.01
CA LYS A 81 -1.20 -2.24 -13.09
C LYS A 81 -2.59 -2.65 -12.57
N TYR A 82 -2.63 -3.30 -11.41
CA TYR A 82 -3.86 -3.78 -10.78
C TYR A 82 -4.28 -2.93 -9.57
N ALA A 83 -3.86 -1.67 -9.47
CA ALA A 83 -4.21 -0.80 -8.34
C ALA A 83 -5.73 -0.67 -8.08
N GLY A 84 -6.56 -0.89 -9.10
CA GLY A 84 -8.02 -0.90 -8.96
C GLY A 84 -8.59 -2.02 -8.08
N VAL A 85 -7.85 -3.11 -7.80
CA VAL A 85 -8.29 -4.16 -6.86
C VAL A 85 -7.89 -3.89 -5.41
N LEU A 86 -7.10 -2.84 -5.16
CA LEU A 86 -6.74 -2.43 -3.82
C LEU A 86 -7.97 -1.87 -3.10
N GLN A 87 -8.36 -2.51 -2.01
CA GLN A 87 -9.49 -2.09 -1.19
C GLN A 87 -9.14 -0.78 -0.47
N PRO A 88 -10.10 0.16 -0.37
CA PRO A 88 -9.85 1.45 0.26
C PRO A 88 -9.53 1.29 1.76
N LEU A 89 -8.70 2.22 2.26
CA LEU A 89 -8.42 2.39 3.68
C LEU A 89 -9.25 3.56 4.20
N ASN A 90 -9.87 3.40 5.37
CA ASN A 90 -10.56 4.49 6.05
C ASN A 90 -9.63 5.04 7.14
N ILE A 91 -8.72 5.92 6.76
CA ILE A 91 -7.71 6.52 7.64
C ILE A 91 -7.79 8.05 7.64
N SER A 92 -7.35 8.67 8.72
CA SER A 92 -7.47 10.13 8.91
C SER A 92 -6.79 10.96 7.82
N SER A 93 -5.74 10.45 7.18
CA SER A 93 -5.06 11.15 6.09
C SER A 93 -5.90 11.24 4.81
N HIS A 94 -6.95 10.41 4.66
CA HIS A 94 -7.80 10.37 3.47
C HIS A 94 -9.03 11.28 3.56
N ILE A 95 -9.19 12.02 4.65
CA ILE A 95 -10.32 12.93 4.84
C ILE A 95 -10.24 14.01 3.75
N THR A 96 -11.26 14.04 2.90
CA THR A 96 -11.38 15.04 1.83
C THR A 96 -12.39 16.10 2.25
N THR A 97 -12.04 17.37 2.10
CA THR A 97 -12.99 18.48 2.30
C THR A 97 -14.03 18.47 1.18
N SER A 98 -15.30 18.75 1.49
CA SER A 98 -16.36 18.89 0.48
C SER A 98 -16.06 19.96 -0.57
N ASN A 99 -15.23 20.94 -0.21
CA ASN A 99 -14.83 22.04 -1.07
C ASN A 99 -13.51 21.72 -1.80
N GLN A 100 -13.60 21.24 -3.04
CA GLN A 100 -12.45 20.80 -3.85
C GLN A 100 -11.40 21.90 -4.07
N LYS A 101 -11.80 23.18 -4.04
CA LYS A 101 -10.89 24.34 -4.19
C LYS A 101 -9.90 24.49 -3.03
N MET A 102 -10.14 23.83 -1.89
CA MET A 102 -9.26 23.88 -0.72
C MET A 102 -8.15 22.83 -0.77
N ILE A 103 -8.21 21.89 -1.72
CA ILE A 103 -7.19 20.86 -1.92
C ILE A 103 -6.03 21.53 -2.68
N LYS A 104 -5.00 21.95 -1.95
CA LYS A 104 -3.77 22.50 -2.54
C LYS A 104 -2.84 21.34 -2.90
N PRO A 105 -2.20 21.35 -4.08
CA PRO A 105 -1.14 20.41 -4.42
C PRO A 105 0.07 20.59 -3.50
#